data_AF-A0A7C9G1D9-F1
#
_entry.id   AF-A0A7C9G1D9-F1
#
_cell.length_a   1.000
_cell.length_b   1.000
_cell.length_c   1.000
_cell.angle_alpha   90.00
_cell.angle_beta   90.00
_cell.angle_gamma   90.00
#
_symmetry.space_group_name_H-M   'P 1'
#
loop_
_entity.id
_entity.type
_entity.pdbx_description
1 polymer ?
#
loop_
_entity_poly.entity_id
_entity_poly.type
_entity_poly.pdbx_seq_one_letter_code
_entity_poly.pdbx_strand_id
1 'polypeptide(L)'
;MSIQRVVTGLSKLVALRAKEVDRLSVDVAARDAECVRYRHHLSQMTALMQSVGTGAPVHPQQAMNDARYRSAMVDLIHQHERELTRHEALVTSLRADLQLARLRHKQIEVVRRKKVGVLEAELRVRDRKREDQQASQAWLRMRLSQRRAISHSS
;
A
#
# COMPACT_ATOMS: atom_id res chain seq x y z
N MET A 1 -24.64 9.54 16.38
CA MET A 1 -23.55 10.18 15.60
C MET A 1 -24.06 10.50 14.20
N SER A 2 -23.80 11.70 13.66
CA SER A 2 -24.19 12.02 12.27
C SER A 2 -23.41 11.15 11.27
N ILE A 3 -24.10 10.56 10.29
CA ILE A 3 -23.52 9.70 9.26
C ILE A 3 -22.41 10.41 8.46
N GLN A 4 -22.51 11.73 8.31
CA GLN A 4 -21.50 12.57 7.66
C GLN A 4 -20.19 12.60 8.46
N ARG A 5 -20.26 12.64 9.81
CA ARG A 5 -19.07 12.54 10.67
C ARG A 5 -18.43 11.15 10.56
N VAL A 6 -19.23 10.10 10.48
CA VAL A 6 -18.76 8.71 10.29
C VAL A 6 -18.04 8.56 8.95
N VAL A 7 -18.62 9.03 7.85
CA VAL A 7 -18.00 9.01 6.51
C VAL A 7 -16.69 9.79 6.50
N THR A 8 -16.64 10.96 7.14
CA THR A 8 -15.42 11.77 7.24
C THR A 8 -14.33 11.04 8.02
N GLY A 9 -14.68 10.44 9.18
CA GLY A 9 -13.75 9.65 9.98
C GLY A 9 -13.20 8.43 9.23
N LEU A 10 -14.09 7.68 8.56
CA LEU A 10 -13.69 6.54 7.72
C LEU A 10 -12.80 6.97 6.55
N SER A 11 -13.05 8.12 5.94
CA SER A 11 -12.21 8.65 4.87
C SER A 11 -10.79 8.96 5.35
N LYS A 12 -10.66 9.57 6.53
CA LYS A 12 -9.35 9.80 7.17
C LYS A 12 -8.64 8.49 7.49
N LEU A 13 -9.38 7.51 8.02
CA LEU A 13 -8.82 6.20 8.36
C LEU A 13 -8.33 5.44 7.12
N VAL A 14 -9.09 5.45 6.02
CA VAL A 14 -8.66 4.88 4.73
C VAL A 14 -7.37 5.54 4.26
N ALA A 15 -7.27 6.87 4.31
CA ALA A 15 -6.07 7.60 3.90
C ALA A 15 -4.85 7.25 4.78
N LEU A 16 -5.03 7.10 6.10
CA LEU A 16 -3.96 6.66 7.00
C LEU A 16 -3.49 5.24 6.67
N ARG A 17 -4.41 4.31 6.42
CA ARG A 17 -4.07 2.93 6.04
C ARG A 17 -3.44 2.82 4.66
N ALA A 18 -3.80 3.70 3.73
CA ALA A 18 -3.11 3.78 2.43
C ALA A 18 -1.63 4.12 2.61
N LYS A 19 -1.34 5.18 3.40
CA LYS A 19 0.04 5.58 3.70
C LYS A 19 0.85 4.48 4.39
N GLU A 20 0.23 3.70 5.26
CA GLU A 20 0.86 2.54 5.90
C GLU A 20 1.22 1.46 4.88
N VAL A 21 0.31 1.14 3.95
CA VAL A 21 0.58 0.21 2.84
C VAL A 21 1.71 0.71 1.95
N ASP A 22 1.73 2.01 1.63
CA ASP A 22 2.77 2.61 0.80
C ASP A 22 4.13 2.51 1.49
N ARG A 23 4.21 2.86 2.77
CA ARG A 23 5.42 2.74 3.58
C ARG A 23 5.94 1.30 3.60
N LEU A 24 5.10 0.34 3.95
CA LEU A 24 5.48 -1.08 3.99
C LEU A 24 5.91 -1.60 2.60
N SER A 25 5.29 -1.09 1.52
CA SER A 25 5.68 -1.46 0.16
C SER A 25 7.07 -0.94 -0.19
N VAL A 26 7.41 0.29 0.20
CA VAL A 26 8.77 0.86 0.05
C VAL A 26 9.78 0.06 0.86
N ASP A 27 9.46 -0.26 2.11
CA ASP A 27 10.34 -1.03 2.99
C ASP A 27 10.64 -2.42 2.40
N VAL A 28 9.62 -3.14 1.92
CA VAL A 28 9.80 -4.43 1.25
C VAL A 28 10.69 -4.29 0.01
N ALA A 29 10.43 -3.29 -0.84
CA ALA A 29 11.21 -3.07 -2.06
C ALA A 29 12.69 -2.78 -1.76
N ALA A 30 12.97 -1.97 -0.73
CA ALA A 30 14.34 -1.66 -0.32
C ALA A 30 15.10 -2.92 0.14
N ARG A 31 14.43 -3.80 0.90
CA ARG A 31 15.02 -5.06 1.38
C ARG A 31 15.16 -6.10 0.28
N ASP A 32 14.23 -6.16 -0.66
CA ASP A 32 14.37 -7.00 -1.85
C ASP A 32 15.58 -6.61 -2.69
N ALA A 33 15.79 -5.29 -2.89
CA ALA A 33 16.98 -4.79 -3.57
C ALA A 33 18.28 -5.15 -2.83
N GLU A 34 18.26 -5.13 -1.49
CA GLU A 34 19.38 -5.57 -0.66
C GLU A 34 19.67 -7.07 -0.85
N CYS A 35 18.67 -7.94 -0.82
CA CYS A 35 18.83 -9.38 -1.10
C CYS A 35 19.42 -9.64 -2.49
N VAL A 36 18.98 -8.88 -3.51
CA VAL A 36 19.53 -8.99 -4.87
C VAL A 36 21.02 -8.62 -4.89
N ARG A 37 21.43 -7.57 -4.18
CA ARG A 37 22.85 -7.17 -4.08
C ARG A 37 23.68 -8.27 -3.41
N TYR A 38 23.22 -8.84 -2.31
CA TYR A 38 23.92 -9.95 -1.64
C TYR A 38 24.10 -11.16 -2.56
N ARG A 39 23.04 -11.57 -3.29
CA ARG A 39 23.13 -12.67 -4.26
C ARG A 39 24.13 -12.38 -5.38
N HIS A 40 24.17 -11.13 -5.86
CA HIS A 40 25.14 -10.71 -6.86
C HIS A 40 26.57 -10.79 -6.32
N HIS A 41 26.82 -10.26 -5.13
CA HIS A 41 28.15 -10.33 -4.50
C HIS A 41 28.58 -11.78 -4.25
N LEU A 42 27.69 -12.65 -3.76
CA LEU A 42 27.96 -14.08 -3.57
C LEU A 42 28.36 -14.76 -4.88
N SER A 43 27.65 -14.45 -5.97
CA SER A 43 28.00 -14.96 -7.30
C SER A 43 29.39 -14.50 -7.75
N GLN A 44 29.73 -13.23 -7.54
CA GLN A 44 31.05 -12.68 -7.87
C GLN A 44 32.16 -13.31 -7.02
N MET A 45 31.98 -13.41 -5.71
CA MET A 45 32.96 -14.04 -4.81
C MET A 45 33.19 -15.51 -5.16
N THR A 46 32.12 -16.24 -5.47
CA THR A 46 32.21 -17.63 -5.92
C THR A 46 32.99 -17.75 -7.24
N ALA A 47 32.72 -16.88 -8.20
CA ALA A 47 33.44 -16.86 -9.47
C ALA A 47 34.93 -16.51 -9.29
N LEU A 48 35.23 -15.52 -8.44
CA LEU A 48 36.60 -15.14 -8.09
C LEU A 48 37.34 -16.31 -7.44
N MET A 49 36.71 -16.99 -6.48
CA MET A 49 37.30 -18.16 -5.81
C MET A 49 37.65 -19.27 -6.81
N GLN A 50 36.77 -19.54 -7.78
CA GLN A 50 36.98 -20.53 -8.84
C GLN A 50 38.10 -20.14 -9.81
N SER A 51 38.34 -18.84 -10.01
CA SER A 51 39.40 -18.34 -10.90
C SER A 51 40.81 -18.41 -10.28
N VAL A 52 40.92 -18.49 -8.95
CA VAL A 52 42.22 -18.56 -8.27
C VAL A 52 42.82 -19.96 -8.43
N GLY A 53 44.10 -20.03 -8.83
CA GLY A 53 44.87 -21.28 -8.92
C GLY A 53 44.56 -22.17 -10.11
N THR A 54 44.09 -21.61 -11.23
CA THR A 54 43.92 -22.30 -12.51
C THR A 54 45.23 -22.58 -13.25
N GLY A 55 46.38 -22.13 -12.71
CA GLY A 55 47.73 -22.40 -13.23
C GLY A 55 48.58 -23.21 -12.25
N ALA A 56 49.61 -23.88 -12.77
CA ALA A 56 50.59 -24.59 -11.94
C ALA A 56 51.36 -23.57 -11.05
N PRO A 57 51.43 -23.79 -9.72
CA PRO A 57 52.14 -22.85 -8.84
C PRO A 57 53.63 -22.86 -9.16
N VAL A 58 54.15 -21.72 -9.59
CA VAL A 58 55.56 -21.54 -9.98
C VAL A 58 56.48 -21.50 -8.74
N HIS A 59 55.95 -21.20 -7.55
CA HIS A 59 56.71 -21.07 -6.30
C HIS A 59 55.88 -21.52 -5.07
N PRO A 60 56.48 -22.17 -4.05
CA PRO A 60 55.77 -22.62 -2.84
C PRO A 60 55.01 -21.52 -2.07
N GLN A 61 55.56 -20.29 -2.03
CA GLN A 61 54.85 -19.16 -1.41
C GLN A 61 53.56 -18.78 -2.16
N GLN A 62 53.54 -18.93 -3.49
CA GLN A 62 52.33 -18.67 -4.28
C GLN A 62 51.23 -19.65 -3.92
N ALA A 63 51.56 -20.95 -3.80
CA ALA A 63 50.62 -21.97 -3.38
C ALA A 63 50.05 -21.70 -1.96
N MET A 64 50.89 -21.25 -1.02
CA MET A 64 50.44 -20.86 0.32
C MET A 64 49.51 -19.64 0.30
N ASN A 65 49.80 -18.65 -0.53
CA ASN A 65 48.97 -17.45 -0.68
C ASN A 65 47.61 -17.80 -1.30
N ASP A 66 47.60 -18.60 -2.36
CA ASP A 66 46.37 -19.05 -3.01
C ASP A 66 45.48 -19.86 -2.04
N ALA A 67 46.09 -20.72 -1.22
CA ALA A 67 45.38 -21.47 -0.18
C ALA A 67 44.78 -20.55 0.90
N ARG A 68 45.55 -19.58 1.40
CA ARG A 68 45.07 -18.58 2.38
C ARG A 68 43.94 -17.73 1.83
N TYR A 69 44.09 -17.25 0.60
CA TYR A 69 43.05 -16.46 -0.08
C TYR A 69 41.77 -17.26 -0.25
N ARG A 70 41.86 -18.51 -0.73
CA ARG A 70 40.69 -19.38 -0.88
C ARG A 70 40.01 -19.61 0.47
N SER A 71 40.76 -19.91 1.53
CA SER A 71 40.20 -20.07 2.88
C SER A 71 39.45 -18.82 3.34
N ALA A 72 40.07 -17.64 3.20
CA ALA A 72 39.43 -16.38 3.58
C ALA A 72 38.17 -16.08 2.74
N MET A 73 38.20 -16.42 1.46
CA MET A 73 37.04 -16.24 0.57
C MET A 73 35.89 -17.19 0.95
N VAL A 74 36.18 -18.44 1.30
CA VAL A 74 35.18 -19.39 1.81
C VAL A 74 34.52 -18.87 3.07
N ASP A 75 35.30 -18.37 4.03
CA ASP A 75 34.77 -17.79 5.27
C ASP A 75 33.86 -16.58 5.00
N LEU A 76 34.27 -15.71 4.08
CA LEU A 76 33.51 -14.53 3.67
C LEU A 76 32.21 -14.89 2.94
N ILE A 77 32.25 -15.87 2.04
CA ILE A 77 31.05 -16.41 1.37
C ILE A 77 30.07 -16.94 2.41
N HIS A 78 30.51 -17.77 3.35
CA HIS A 78 29.66 -18.30 4.41
C HIS A 78 29.09 -17.21 5.33
N GLN A 79 29.81 -16.13 5.57
CA GLN A 79 29.26 -14.98 6.28
C GLN A 79 28.13 -14.33 5.48
N HIS A 80 28.35 -14.04 4.19
CA HIS A 80 27.34 -13.43 3.34
C HIS A 80 26.11 -14.32 3.10
N GLU A 81 26.25 -15.64 3.03
CA GLU A 81 25.14 -16.58 2.96
C GLU A 81 24.25 -16.53 4.21
N ARG A 82 24.87 -16.48 5.40
CA ARG A 82 24.14 -16.34 6.67
C ARG A 82 23.42 -15.01 6.76
N GLU A 83 24.07 -13.93 6.34
CA GLU A 83 23.46 -12.59 6.28
C GLU A 83 22.27 -12.58 5.31
N LEU A 84 22.45 -13.10 4.09
CA LEU A 84 21.38 -13.22 3.09
C LEU A 84 20.19 -14.00 3.64
N THR A 85 20.44 -15.15 4.26
CA THR A 85 19.37 -15.98 4.87
C THR A 85 18.57 -15.20 5.92
N ARG A 86 19.27 -14.43 6.76
CA ARG A 86 18.62 -13.56 7.76
C ARG A 86 17.79 -12.47 7.08
N HIS A 87 18.31 -11.81 6.05
CA HIS A 87 17.59 -10.79 5.30
C HIS A 87 16.34 -11.35 4.63
N GLU A 88 16.43 -12.52 3.99
CA GLU A 88 15.30 -13.18 3.32
C GLU A 88 14.19 -13.58 4.30
N ALA A 89 14.54 -14.04 5.50
CA ALA A 89 13.57 -14.31 6.56
C ALA A 89 12.83 -13.04 6.99
N LEU A 90 13.54 -11.93 7.18
CA LEU A 90 12.95 -10.63 7.52
C LEU A 90 12.03 -10.12 6.40
N VAL A 91 12.45 -10.22 5.14
CA VAL A 91 11.61 -9.84 3.98
C VAL A 91 10.33 -10.65 3.94
N THR A 92 10.40 -11.95 4.24
CA THR A 92 9.21 -12.82 4.25
C THR A 92 8.19 -12.34 5.29
N SER A 93 8.65 -11.98 6.50
CA SER A 93 7.80 -11.38 7.52
C SER A 93 7.19 -10.05 7.05
N LEU A 94 8.02 -9.15 6.51
CA LEU A 94 7.55 -7.84 6.03
C LEU A 94 6.53 -7.96 4.90
N ARG A 95 6.69 -8.95 4.01
CA ARG A 95 5.71 -9.26 2.97
C ARG A 95 4.39 -9.73 3.55
N ALA A 96 4.41 -10.59 4.59
CA ALA A 96 3.20 -11.01 5.28
C ALA A 96 2.49 -9.82 5.94
N ASP A 97 3.24 -8.93 6.60
CA ASP A 97 2.70 -7.71 7.21
C ASP A 97 2.09 -6.77 6.17
N LEU A 98 2.75 -6.59 5.04
CA LEU A 98 2.24 -5.81 3.91
C LEU A 98 0.92 -6.38 3.37
N GLN A 99 0.83 -7.71 3.22
CA GLN A 99 -0.42 -8.35 2.78
C GLN A 99 -1.55 -8.12 3.78
N LEU A 100 -1.27 -8.28 5.08
CA LEU A 100 -2.25 -8.00 6.12
C LEU A 100 -2.70 -6.54 6.14
N ALA A 101 -1.77 -5.60 5.97
CA ALA A 101 -2.07 -4.17 5.87
C ALA A 101 -2.97 -3.86 4.66
N ARG A 102 -2.68 -4.45 3.50
CA ARG A 102 -3.52 -4.33 2.29
C ARG A 102 -4.92 -4.87 2.50
N LEU A 103 -5.06 -6.03 3.15
CA LEU A 103 -6.37 -6.60 3.48
C LEU A 103 -7.17 -5.68 4.40
N ARG A 104 -6.54 -5.17 5.47
CA ARG A 104 -7.16 -4.23 6.41
C ARG A 104 -7.59 -2.93 5.72
N HIS A 105 -6.75 -2.39 4.85
CA HIS A 105 -7.07 -1.21 4.05
C HIS A 105 -8.33 -1.45 3.19
N LYS A 106 -8.35 -2.56 2.44
CA LYS A 106 -9.49 -2.93 1.57
C LYS A 106 -10.79 -3.11 2.37
N GLN A 107 -10.73 -3.74 3.54
CA GLN A 107 -11.90 -3.92 4.41
C GLN A 107 -12.50 -2.58 4.84
N ILE A 108 -11.67 -1.65 5.31
CA ILE A 108 -12.12 -0.32 5.75
C ILE A 108 -12.65 0.48 4.56
N GLU A 109 -12.02 0.36 3.40
CA GLU A 109 -12.47 1.03 2.18
C GLU A 109 -13.86 0.55 1.74
N VAL A 110 -14.13 -0.76 1.81
CA VAL A 110 -15.47 -1.31 1.55
C VAL A 110 -16.51 -0.75 2.52
N VAL A 111 -16.19 -0.70 3.82
CA VAL A 111 -17.09 -0.13 4.83
C VAL A 111 -17.34 1.35 4.57
N ARG A 112 -16.30 2.12 4.23
CA ARG A 112 -16.41 3.53 3.84
C ARG A 112 -17.36 3.69 2.65
N ARG A 113 -17.15 2.94 1.56
CA ARG A 113 -17.98 3.00 0.35
C ARG A 113 -19.45 2.74 0.66
N LYS A 114 -19.76 1.74 1.49
CA LYS A 114 -21.13 1.47 1.94
C LYS A 114 -21.73 2.67 2.69
N LYS A 115 -20.99 3.30 3.61
CA LYS A 115 -21.48 4.45 4.38
C LYS A 115 -21.66 5.71 3.53
N VAL A 116 -20.79 5.93 2.54
CA VAL A 116 -20.96 6.99 1.55
C VAL A 116 -22.27 6.80 0.77
N GLY A 117 -22.55 5.59 0.28
CA GLY A 117 -23.79 5.31 -0.45
C GLY A 117 -25.06 5.56 0.38
N VAL A 118 -25.05 5.22 1.68
CA VAL A 118 -26.17 5.53 2.58
C VAL A 118 -26.33 7.05 2.76
N LEU A 119 -25.24 7.79 2.97
CA LEU A 119 -25.28 9.24 3.08
C LEU A 119 -25.85 9.89 1.80
N GLU A 120 -25.41 9.44 0.62
CA GLU A 120 -25.92 9.95 -0.66
C GLU A 120 -27.42 9.68 -0.83
N ALA A 121 -27.89 8.49 -0.43
CA ALA A 121 -29.31 8.16 -0.48
C ALA A 121 -30.14 9.07 0.44
N GLU A 122 -29.67 9.32 1.66
CA GLU A 122 -30.32 10.24 2.62
C GLU A 122 -30.39 11.67 2.07
N LEU A 123 -29.30 12.16 1.48
CA LEU A 123 -29.27 13.48 0.84
C LEU A 123 -30.29 13.57 -0.30
N ARG A 124 -30.34 12.58 -1.19
CA ARG A 124 -31.32 12.53 -2.29
C ARG A 124 -32.78 12.49 -1.81
N VAL A 125 -33.07 11.79 -0.70
CA VAL A 125 -34.43 11.80 -0.12
C VAL A 125 -34.75 13.19 0.43
N ARG A 126 -33.80 13.84 1.11
CA ARG A 126 -34.01 15.18 1.67
C ARG A 126 -34.21 16.23 0.58
N ASP A 127 -33.42 16.16 -0.48
CA ASP A 127 -33.48 17.12 -1.58
C ASP A 127 -34.80 16.99 -2.34
N ARG A 128 -35.23 15.76 -2.66
CA ARG A 128 -36.57 15.51 -3.24
C ARG A 128 -37.71 16.06 -2.37
N LYS A 129 -37.68 15.82 -1.06
CA LYS A 129 -38.69 16.39 -0.15
C LYS A 129 -38.72 17.91 -0.19
N ARG A 130 -37.55 18.56 -0.32
CA ARG A 130 -37.46 20.02 -0.41
C ARG A 130 -38.03 20.54 -1.73
N GLU A 131 -37.72 19.86 -2.85
CA GLU A 131 -38.26 20.16 -4.17
C GLU A 131 -39.80 20.00 -4.18
N ASP A 132 -40.33 18.90 -3.64
CA ASP A 132 -41.77 18.65 -3.54
C ASP A 132 -42.49 19.74 -2.72
N GLN A 133 -41.88 20.16 -1.61
CA GLN A 133 -42.41 21.26 -0.78
C GLN A 133 -42.43 22.58 -1.55
N GLN A 134 -41.36 22.90 -2.30
CA GLN A 134 -41.30 24.11 -3.11
C GLN A 134 -42.33 24.08 -4.24
N ALA A 135 -42.48 22.96 -4.93
CA ALA A 135 -43.50 22.76 -5.95
C ALA A 135 -44.92 22.92 -5.39
N SER A 136 -45.19 22.33 -4.23
CA SER A 136 -46.49 22.45 -3.53
C SER A 136 -46.80 23.90 -3.16
N GLN A 137 -45.82 24.64 -2.63
CA GLN A 137 -45.98 26.06 -2.31
C GLN A 137 -46.20 26.92 -3.55
N ALA A 138 -45.46 26.66 -4.64
CA ALA A 138 -45.64 27.37 -5.90
C ALA A 138 -47.05 27.14 -6.48
N TRP A 139 -47.51 25.88 -6.46
CA TRP A 139 -48.86 25.52 -6.91
C TRP A 139 -49.95 26.21 -6.07
N LEU A 140 -49.81 26.21 -4.74
CA LEU A 140 -50.74 26.90 -3.84
C LEU A 140 -50.79 28.41 -4.14
N ARG A 141 -49.64 29.05 -4.34
CA ARG A 141 -49.57 30.49 -4.69
C ARG A 141 -50.25 30.78 -6.02
N MET A 142 -50.00 29.97 -7.05
CA MET A 142 -50.65 30.09 -8.35
C MET A 142 -52.17 29.91 -8.27
N ARG A 143 -52.64 28.94 -7.48
CA ARG A 143 -54.07 28.71 -7.29
C ARG A 143 -54.75 29.88 -6.56
N LEU A 144 -54.09 30.45 -5.55
CA LEU A 144 -54.59 31.61 -4.82
C LEU A 144 -54.62 32.87 -5.69
N SER A 145 -53.61 33.09 -6.55
CA SER A 145 -53.61 34.22 -7.49
C SER A 145 -54.71 34.09 -8.55
N GLN A 146 -54.93 32.88 -9.10
CA GLN A 146 -56.04 32.63 -10.02
C GLN A 146 -57.41 32.89 -9.38
N ARG A 147 -57.62 32.43 -8.13
CA ARG A 147 -58.86 32.73 -7.40
C ARG A 147 -59.08 34.23 -7.19
N ARG A 148 -58.02 34.99 -6.86
CA ARG A 148 -58.10 36.46 -6.71
C ARG A 148 -58.41 37.17 -8.03
N ALA A 149 -57.86 36.70 -9.14
CA ALA A 149 -58.14 37.27 -10.46
C ALA A 149 -59.62 37.09 -10.85
N ILE A 150 -60.20 35.92 -10.57
CA ILE A 150 -61.62 35.62 -10.86
C ILE A 150 -62.56 36.46 -9.97
N SER A 151 -62.17 36.76 -8.72
CA SER A 151 -62.99 37.58 -7.81
C SER A 151 -62.93 39.09 -8.07
N HIS A 152 -62.01 39.58 -8.90
CA HIS A 152 -61.91 40.99 -9.28
C HIS A 152 -62.46 41.30 -10.69
N SER A 153 -62.88 40.26 -11.44
CA SER A 153 -63.47 40.37 -12.78
C SER A 153 -65.00 40.25 -12.80
N SER A 154 -65.64 40.22 -11.62
CA SER A 154 -67.09 40.24 -11.42
C SER A 154 -67.47 41.50 -10.64
#